data_AF-A0A0W1B4I2-F1
#
_entry.id   AF-A0A0W1B4I2-F1
#
_cell.length_a   1.000
_cell.length_b   1.000
_cell.length_c   1.000
_cell.angle_alpha   90.00
_cell.angle_beta   90.00
_cell.angle_gamma   90.00
#
_symmetry.space_group_name_H-M   'P 1'
#
loop_
_entity.id
_entity.type
_entity.pdbx_description
1 polymer ?
#
loop_
_entity_poly.entity_id
_entity_poly.type
_entity_poly.pdbx_seq_one_letter_code
_entity_poly.pdbx_strand_id
1 'polypeptide(L)' 'MIEGYTVRWNPDKVGEMIHAFITVFLGSNTVHPAFQTFAKQHDSVKEMHRVSGEGCYWIRVRTENQEN' A
#
# COMPACT_ATOMS: atom_id res chain seq x y z
N MET A 1 -22.00 -12.90 3.12
CA MET A 1 -22.29 -11.57 2.52
C MET A 1 -21.16 -11.28 1.53
N ILE A 2 -21.47 -10.82 0.31
CA ILE A 2 -20.45 -10.48 -0.69
C ILE A 2 -20.17 -8.97 -0.57
N GLU A 3 -18.91 -8.59 -0.36
CA GLU A 3 -18.50 -7.19 -0.16
C GLU A 3 -18.22 -6.44 -1.46
N GLY A 4 -18.04 -7.15 -2.58
CA GLY A 4 -17.82 -6.54 -3.89
C GLY A 4 -17.43 -7.55 -4.98
N TYR A 5 -17.29 -7.04 -6.20
CA TYR A 5 -16.82 -7.77 -7.38
C TYR A 5 -15.70 -6.96 -8.03
N THR A 6 -14.69 -7.63 -8.59
CA THR A 6 -13.57 -6.97 -9.28
C THR A 6 -13.17 -7.73 -10.55
N VAL A 7 -12.54 -7.01 -11.49
CA VAL A 7 -11.99 -7.58 -12.73
C VAL A 7 -10.51 -7.85 -12.53
N ARG A 8 -10.05 -9.05 -12.94
CA ARG A 8 -8.61 -9.32 -13.06
C ARG A 8 -8.13 -8.72 -14.38
N TRP A 9 -7.23 -7.75 -14.28
CA TRP A 9 -6.60 -7.11 -15.43
C TRP A 9 -5.06 -7.12 -15.23
N ASN A 10 -4.29 -6.83 -16.28
CA ASN A 10 -2.82 -6.84 -16.22
C ASN A 10 -2.27 -5.42 -15.96
N PRO A 11 -1.74 -5.14 -14.75
CA PRO A 11 -1.17 -3.85 -14.37
C PRO A 11 -0.09 -3.31 -15.29
N ASP A 12 0.74 -4.20 -15.82
CA ASP A 12 1.88 -3.84 -16.67
C ASP A 12 1.41 -3.20 -17.98
N LYS A 13 0.15 -3.44 -18.39
CA LYS A 13 -0.44 -2.88 -19.62
C LYS A 13 -1.04 -1.49 -19.46
N VAL A 14 -1.13 -0.94 -18.24
CA VAL A 14 -1.68 0.42 -18.02
C VAL A 14 -0.70 1.39 -17.38
N GLY A 15 0.57 1.03 -17.33
CA GLY A 15 1.61 1.90 -16.78
C GLY A 15 2.02 1.55 -15.36
N GLU A 16 1.37 0.64 -14.63
CA GLU A 16 1.76 0.26 -13.25
C GLU A 16 2.91 -0.77 -13.20
N MET A 17 4.04 -0.44 -13.81
CA MET A 17 5.16 -1.38 -14.06
C MET A 17 5.97 -1.71 -12.81
N ILE A 18 6.03 -0.82 -11.82
CA ILE A 18 6.73 -1.09 -10.57
C ILE A 18 5.75 -1.67 -9.57
N HIS A 19 6.12 -2.82 -9.02
CA HIS A 19 5.38 -3.48 -7.95
C HIS A 19 6.33 -3.75 -6.78
N ALA A 20 6.09 -3.09 -5.65
CA ALA A 20 6.99 -3.15 -4.49
C ALA A 20 6.23 -3.44 -3.20
N PHE A 21 6.99 -3.99 -2.24
CA PHE A 21 6.53 -4.25 -0.89
C PHE A 21 7.36 -3.42 0.09
N ILE A 22 6.67 -2.65 0.92
CA ILE A 22 7.30 -1.72 1.85
C ILE A 22 6.94 -2.14 3.27
N THR A 23 7.95 -2.36 4.11
CA THR A 23 7.79 -2.54 5.55
C THR A 23 8.03 -1.20 6.24
N VAL A 24 7.05 -0.73 7.00
CA VAL A 24 7.11 0.58 7.67
C VAL A 24 7.29 0.40 9.17
N PHE A 25 8.25 1.13 9.73
CA PHE A 25 8.50 1.22 11.16
C PHE A 25 8.17 2.64 11.63
N LEU A 26 7.26 2.76 12.59
CA LEU A 26 6.87 4.03 13.18
C LEU A 26 7.47 4.17 14.58
N GLY A 27 8.07 5.33 14.86
CA GLY A 27 8.79 5.56 16.12
C GLY A 27 7.89 5.78 17.34
N SER A 28 6.57 5.98 17.15
CA SER A 28 5.63 6.22 18.24
C SER A 28 4.24 5.64 17.92
N ASN A 29 3.55 5.16 18.96
CA ASN A 29 2.18 4.69 18.86
C ASN A 29 1.18 5.81 18.47
N THR A 30 1.53 7.08 18.69
CA THR A 30 0.63 8.20 18.39
C THR A 30 0.54 8.54 16.89
N VAL A 31 1.52 8.13 16.07
CA VAL A 31 1.58 8.52 14.65
C VAL A 31 0.83 7.56 13.72
N HIS A 32 0.39 6.40 14.20
CA HIS A 32 -0.28 5.39 13.38
C HIS A 32 -1.56 5.89 12.69
N PRO A 33 -2.47 6.64 13.35
CA PRO A 33 -3.68 7.12 12.69
C PRO A 33 -3.38 8.08 11.53
N ALA A 34 -2.42 8.99 11.74
CA ALA A 34 -1.99 9.94 10.71
C ALA A 34 -1.37 9.20 9.50
N PHE A 35 -0.51 8.21 9.78
CA PHE A 35 0.09 7.39 8.73
C PHE A 35 -0.96 6.58 7.94
N GLN A 36 -1.96 6.00 8.61
CA GLN A 36 -3.04 5.28 7.93
C GLN A 36 -3.85 6.18 7.01
N THR A 37 -4.15 7.41 7.44
CA THR A 37 -4.84 8.39 6.60
C THR A 37 -3.99 8.78 5.39
N PHE A 38 -2.70 9.06 5.61
CA PHE A 38 -1.75 9.35 4.54
C PHE A 38 -1.69 8.23 3.50
N ALA A 39 -1.53 6.98 3.93
CA ALA A 39 -1.42 5.84 3.02
C ALA A 39 -2.72 5.62 2.21
N LYS A 40 -3.89 5.86 2.80
CA LYS A 40 -5.19 5.75 2.11
C LYS A 40 -5.42 6.83 1.04
N GLN A 41 -4.74 7.96 1.15
CA GLN A 41 -4.85 9.06 0.20
C GLN A 41 -3.89 8.92 -0.98
N HIS A 42 -2.99 7.94 -0.96
CA HIS A 42 -1.96 7.77 -1.97
C HIS A 42 -2.35 6.66 -2.96
N ASP A 43 -2.63 7.02 -4.21
CA ASP A 43 -3.18 6.08 -5.23
C ASP A 43 -2.26 4.90 -5.57
N SER A 44 -0.97 5.05 -5.32
CA SER A 44 0.01 3.98 -5.48
C SER A 44 -0.15 2.87 -4.43
N VAL A 45 -0.73 3.15 -3.27
CA VAL A 45 -0.97 2.16 -2.21
C VAL A 45 -2.18 1.32 -2.58
N LYS A 46 -1.93 0.05 -2.92
CA LYS A 46 -3.00 -0.88 -3.30
C LYS A 46 -3.51 -1.69 -2.11
N GLU A 47 -2.62 -2.04 -1.17
CA GLU A 47 -2.96 -2.74 0.06
C GLU A 47 -2.07 -2.26 1.21
N MET A 48 -2.63 -2.26 2.42
CA MET A 48 -1.91 -1.96 3.66
C MET A 48 -2.42 -2.87 4.77
N HIS A 49 -1.51 -3.57 5.43
CA HIS A 49 -1.83 -4.50 6.51
C HIS A 49 -1.03 -4.16 7.76
N ARG A 50 -1.70 -4.12 8.92
CA ARG A 50 -1.04 -4.09 10.24
C ARG A 50 -0.48 -5.49 10.50
N VAL A 51 0.80 -5.56 10.84
CA VAL A 51 1.47 -6.84 11.13
C VAL A 51 1.94 -6.89 12.58
N SER A 52 1.99 -8.09 13.15
CA SER A 52 2.51 -8.35 14.50
C SER A 52 3.88 -9.02 14.36
N GLY A 53 4.94 -8.23 14.21
CA GLY A 53 6.31 -8.72 13.93
C GLY A 53 7.33 -7.60 13.70
N GLU A 54 8.34 -7.83 12.84
CA GLU A 54 9.30 -6.81 12.40
C GLU A 54 8.62 -5.77 11.49
N GLY A 55 8.01 -4.76 12.11
CA GLY A 55 7.37 -3.65 11.42
C GLY A 55 5.98 -3.34 11.95
N CYS A 56 5.53 -2.12 11.69
CA CYS A 56 4.18 -1.67 12.01
C CYS A 56 3.19 -2.01 10.90
N TYR A 57 3.63 -1.91 9.64
CA TYR A 57 2.80 -2.13 8.47
C TYR A 57 3.57 -2.79 7.33
N TRP A 58 2.85 -3.58 6.55
CA TRP A 58 3.27 -4.06 5.24
C TRP A 58 2.37 -3.47 4.17
N ILE A 59 2.97 -2.86 3.15
CA ILE A 59 2.28 -2.11 2.12
C ILE A 59 2.65 -2.65 0.76
N ARG A 60 1.64 -2.92 -0.07
CA ARG A 60 1.81 -3.25 -1.48
C ARG A 60 1.55 -2.01 -2.30
N VAL A 61 2.56 -1.56 -3.05
CA VAL A 61 2.46 -0.38 -3.91
C VAL A 61 2.64 -0.72 -5.37
N ARG A 62 1.94 0.03 -6.23
CA ARG A 62 2.17 0.05 -7.67
C ARG A 62 2.36 1.48 -8.16
N THR A 63 3.37 1.70 -9.00
CA THR A 63 3.68 3.01 -9.58
C THR A 63 4.24 2.85 -10.99
N GLU A 64 4.23 3.92 -11.78
CA GLU A 64 4.67 3.88 -13.17
C GLU A 64 6.18 3.90 -13.34
N ASN A 65 6.86 4.62 -12.46
CA ASN A 65 8.29 4.85 -12.50
C ASN A 65 8.86 4.91 -11.07
N GLN A 66 10.18 4.81 -10.99
CA GLN A 66 10.91 4.85 -9.73
C GLN A 66 11.20 6.31 -9.29
N GLU A 67 11.09 7.25 -10.23
CA GLU A 67 11.35 8.67 -9.99
C GLU A 67 10.08 9.42 -9.57
N ASN A 68 10.31 10.43 -8.72
CA ASN A 68 9.30 11.26 -8.06
C ASN A 68 8.82 12.38 -8.99
#